data_AF-X0RNT0-F1
#
_entry.id   AF-X0RNT0-F1
#
_cell.length_a   1.000
_cell.length_b   1.000
_cell.length_c   1.000
_cell.angle_alpha   90.00
_cell.angle_beta   90.00
_cell.angle_gamma   90.00
#
_symmetry.space_group_name_H-M   'P 1'
#
loop_
_entity.id
_entity.type
_entity.pdbx_description
1 polymer ?
#
loop_
_entity_poly.entity_id
_entity_poly.type
_entity_poly.pdbx_seq_one_letter_code
_entity_poly.pdbx_strand_id
1 'polypeptide(L)'
;MEGRELETDTEHGGSTMKIVSVAMALLFAISLALLSACGGGEGDLTPTPTPIPMTLYENTEHGFSIEYPEEWTENIVRPGAWFSIEFSDPERNLSAMVSIEYKTEEIILADLVSETKEEMEATPEYELISEGDVTIGEGISGYEIAGKGDLGAGKVGKFRFVILAREKQGFFVGVMGEPADFEQQEQTIDAIIDSFKLLATYTFVPPPPSAGGTYTSVEHGFSISYPAGWTEAPPSRP
;
A
#
# COMPACT_ATOMS: atom_id res chain seq x y z
N MET A 1 -2.36 44.45 50.73
CA MET A 1 -1.86 43.13 50.31
C MET A 1 -2.68 42.76 49.09
N GLU A 2 -2.31 43.30 47.94
CA GLU A 2 -1.44 42.63 46.94
C GLU A 2 -2.21 41.42 46.36
N GLY A 3 -2.69 41.42 45.12
CA GLY A 3 -2.13 42.00 43.91
C GLY A 3 -1.26 40.94 43.22
N ARG A 4 -1.86 40.14 42.33
CA ARG A 4 -1.14 39.39 41.29
C ARG A 4 -2.12 38.91 40.23
N GLU A 5 -2.22 39.71 39.17
CA GLU A 5 -2.63 39.26 37.85
C GLU A 5 -1.52 38.36 37.31
N LEU A 6 -1.90 37.19 36.78
CA LEU A 6 -1.01 36.30 36.05
C LEU A 6 -1.37 36.46 34.57
N GLU A 7 -0.65 37.35 33.89
CA GLU A 7 -0.53 37.33 32.44
C GLU A 7 0.38 36.16 32.06
N THR A 8 -0.11 35.26 31.21
CA THR A 8 0.74 34.35 30.45
C THR A 8 0.53 34.65 28.98
N ASP A 9 1.38 35.53 28.48
CA ASP A 9 1.76 35.61 27.07
C ASP A 9 2.46 34.30 26.69
N THR A 10 1.90 33.55 25.74
CA THR A 10 2.64 32.53 25.00
C THR A 10 2.55 32.84 23.52
N GLU A 11 3.55 33.61 23.12
CA GLU A 11 4.18 33.77 21.81
C GLU A 11 3.68 32.85 20.68
N HIS A 12 3.07 33.48 19.66
CA HIS A 12 2.89 32.93 18.32
C HIS A 12 4.25 32.76 17.63
N GLY A 13 4.80 31.55 17.66
CA GLY A 13 5.93 31.13 16.83
C GLY A 13 5.51 31.00 15.37
N GLY A 14 5.60 32.09 14.61
CA GLY A 14 5.43 32.10 13.15
C GLY A 14 6.52 31.26 12.48
N SER A 15 6.16 30.05 12.05
CA SER A 15 7.03 29.22 11.21
C SER A 15 7.02 29.79 9.80
N THR A 16 8.09 30.50 9.48
CA THR A 16 8.38 31.03 8.14
C THR A 16 8.72 29.85 7.22
N MET A 17 7.73 29.41 6.45
CA MET A 17 7.87 28.43 5.38
C MET A 17 8.86 28.98 4.34
N LYS A 18 10.10 28.47 4.37
CA LYS A 18 11.10 28.74 3.34
C LYS A 18 10.69 28.03 2.07
N ILE A 19 10.18 28.80 1.11
CA ILE A 19 10.02 28.39 -0.29
C ILE A 19 11.42 28.09 -0.83
N VAL A 20 11.79 26.82 -0.84
CA VAL A 20 12.97 26.33 -1.57
C VAL A 20 12.51 26.04 -2.98
N SER A 21 12.56 27.07 -3.84
CA SER A 21 12.54 26.91 -5.29
C SER A 21 13.82 26.21 -5.73
N VAL A 22 13.73 24.93 -6.08
CA VAL A 22 14.78 24.24 -6.85
C VAL A 22 14.24 24.03 -8.25
N ALA A 23 14.52 25.04 -9.09
CA ALA A 23 14.50 24.89 -10.53
C ALA A 23 15.72 24.03 -10.91
N MET A 24 15.50 22.76 -11.24
CA MET A 24 16.53 21.89 -11.80
C MET A 24 16.16 21.53 -13.23
N ALA A 25 16.45 22.48 -14.12
CA ALA A 25 16.66 22.19 -15.52
C ALA A 25 17.99 21.46 -15.64
N LEU A 26 17.97 20.16 -15.97
CA LEU A 26 19.14 19.47 -16.49
C LEU A 26 18.77 18.75 -17.79
N LEU A 27 19.31 19.30 -18.88
CA LEU A 27 19.38 18.65 -20.17
C LEU A 27 20.14 17.32 -20.03
N PHE A 28 19.48 16.20 -20.35
CA PHE A 28 20.18 15.01 -20.81
C PHE A 28 19.82 14.76 -22.27
N ALA A 29 20.59 15.42 -23.14
CA ALA A 29 20.83 14.93 -24.48
C ALA A 29 21.81 13.76 -24.36
N ILE A 30 21.30 12.53 -24.20
CA ILE A 30 22.13 11.32 -24.35
C ILE A 30 22.05 10.88 -25.79
N SER A 31 23.17 11.10 -26.46
CA SER A 31 23.51 10.72 -27.81
C SER A 31 23.22 9.24 -28.06
N LEU A 32 22.35 9.01 -29.03
CA LEU A 32 22.12 7.73 -29.69
C LEU A 32 23.40 7.26 -30.39
N ALA A 33 24.21 6.45 -29.72
CA ALA A 33 25.29 5.70 -30.33
C ALA A 33 24.78 4.30 -30.71
N LEU A 34 24.31 4.18 -31.96
CA LEU A 34 24.05 2.91 -32.62
C LEU A 34 25.38 2.18 -32.86
N LEU A 35 25.84 1.40 -31.88
CA LEU A 35 26.83 0.35 -32.12
C LEU A 35 26.07 -0.94 -32.43
N SER A 36 25.83 -1.15 -33.72
CA SER A 36 25.50 -2.45 -34.30
C SER A 36 26.75 -3.34 -34.20
N ALA A 37 26.89 -4.05 -33.08
CA ALA A 37 27.85 -5.13 -32.93
C ALA A 37 27.13 -6.45 -33.27
N CYS A 38 27.14 -6.81 -34.55
CA CYS A 38 26.74 -8.13 -35.03
C CYS A 38 27.86 -9.12 -34.68
N GLY A 39 27.92 -9.53 -33.42
CA GLY A 39 28.81 -10.60 -32.94
C GLY A 39 27.99 -11.87 -32.76
N GLY A 40 28.20 -12.84 -33.65
CA GLY A 40 27.61 -14.18 -33.53
C GLY A 40 28.13 -14.88 -32.27
N GLY A 41 27.29 -14.92 -31.24
CA GLY A 41 27.49 -15.75 -30.05
C GLY A 41 26.61 -16.98 -30.15
N GLU A 42 27.22 -18.15 -29.96
CA GLU A 42 26.55 -19.43 -29.73
C GLU A 42 25.33 -19.26 -28.83
N GLY A 43 24.19 -19.78 -29.29
CA GLY A 43 22.88 -19.60 -28.67
C GLY A 43 22.91 -20.00 -27.20
N ASP A 44 22.93 -18.99 -26.34
CA ASP A 44 22.51 -19.11 -24.95
C ASP A 44 21.03 -19.49 -24.98
N LEU A 45 20.77 -20.79 -24.89
CA LEU A 45 19.43 -21.35 -24.71
C LEU A 45 19.03 -21.05 -23.26
N THR A 46 18.85 -19.77 -22.93
CA THR A 46 18.21 -19.39 -21.69
C THR A 46 16.83 -20.06 -21.72
N PRO A 47 16.57 -21.04 -20.82
CA PRO A 47 15.32 -21.77 -20.86
C PRO A 47 14.17 -20.76 -20.73
N THR A 48 13.20 -20.83 -21.62
CA THR A 48 11.96 -20.06 -21.47
C THR A 48 11.36 -20.47 -20.12
N PRO A 49 11.11 -19.52 -19.20
CA PRO A 49 10.57 -19.85 -17.90
C PRO A 49 9.24 -20.57 -18.09
N THR A 50 9.09 -21.71 -17.41
CA THR A 50 7.83 -22.46 -17.40
C THR A 50 6.77 -21.57 -16.74
N PRO A 51 5.60 -21.37 -17.35
CA PRO A 51 4.51 -20.63 -16.72
C PRO A 51 4.16 -21.24 -15.37
N ILE A 52 4.09 -20.41 -14.32
CA ILE A 52 3.65 -20.82 -13.00
C ILE A 52 2.11 -20.94 -13.05
N PRO A 53 1.50 -22.04 -12.59
CA PRO A 53 0.05 -22.15 -12.47
C PRO A 53 -0.51 -21.08 -11.53
N MET A 54 -1.56 -20.38 -11.97
CA MET A 54 -2.21 -19.31 -11.22
C MET A 54 -3.66 -19.69 -10.90
N THR A 55 -4.12 -19.28 -9.73
CA THR A 55 -5.49 -19.38 -9.25
C THR A 55 -6.13 -18.00 -9.21
N LEU A 56 -7.38 -17.91 -9.68
CA LEU A 56 -8.17 -16.68 -9.64
C LEU A 56 -8.89 -16.54 -8.29
N TYR A 57 -8.61 -15.45 -7.57
CA TYR A 57 -9.45 -14.96 -6.49
C TYR A 57 -10.41 -13.88 -7.01
N GLU A 58 -11.71 -14.05 -6.77
CA GLU A 58 -12.73 -13.07 -7.12
C GLU A 58 -13.51 -12.62 -5.89
N ASN A 59 -13.58 -11.31 -5.66
CA ASN A 59 -14.35 -10.70 -4.60
C ASN A 59 -15.39 -9.74 -5.18
N THR A 60 -16.58 -10.29 -5.46
CA THR A 60 -17.73 -9.51 -5.92
C THR A 60 -18.28 -8.56 -4.86
N GLU A 61 -18.07 -8.85 -3.57
CA GLU A 61 -18.44 -7.97 -2.46
C GLU A 61 -17.67 -6.67 -2.49
N HIS A 62 -16.42 -6.65 -2.99
CA HIS A 62 -15.58 -5.44 -3.06
C HIS A 62 -15.22 -5.03 -4.50
N GLY A 63 -15.73 -5.77 -5.48
CA GLY A 63 -15.64 -5.45 -6.89
C GLY A 63 -14.24 -5.57 -7.46
N PHE A 64 -13.47 -6.59 -7.07
CA PHE A 64 -12.15 -6.83 -7.64
C PHE A 64 -11.88 -8.33 -7.86
N SER A 65 -10.89 -8.63 -8.69
CA SER A 65 -10.29 -9.96 -8.82
C SER A 65 -8.77 -9.85 -8.94
N ILE A 66 -8.05 -10.90 -8.57
CA ILE A 66 -6.59 -11.01 -8.67
C ILE A 66 -6.22 -12.48 -8.87
N GLU A 67 -5.17 -12.76 -9.62
CA GLU A 67 -4.58 -14.09 -9.74
C GLU A 67 -3.33 -14.20 -8.87
N TYR A 68 -3.11 -15.38 -8.31
CA TYR A 68 -1.97 -15.68 -7.45
C TYR A 68 -1.51 -17.14 -7.65
N PRO A 69 -0.27 -17.52 -7.33
CA PRO A 69 0.20 -18.89 -7.55
C PRO A 69 -0.64 -19.94 -6.81
N GLU A 70 -0.95 -21.05 -7.46
CA GLU A 70 -1.88 -22.07 -6.95
C GLU A 70 -1.45 -22.65 -5.59
N GLU A 71 -0.14 -22.72 -5.33
CA GLU A 71 0.45 -23.24 -4.10
C GLU A 71 0.44 -22.26 -2.91
N TRP A 72 0.08 -21.00 -3.12
CA TRP A 72 0.04 -20.00 -2.05
C TRP A 72 -1.19 -20.15 -1.17
N THR A 73 -1.05 -19.76 0.09
CA THR A 73 -2.15 -19.82 1.07
C THR A 73 -2.90 -18.49 1.12
N GLU A 74 -4.23 -18.55 1.11
CA GLU A 74 -5.10 -17.39 1.27
C GLU A 74 -5.39 -17.10 2.75
N ASN A 75 -5.34 -15.83 3.14
CA ASN A 75 -5.69 -15.35 4.48
C ASN A 75 -6.53 -14.07 4.37
N ILE A 76 -7.81 -14.15 4.75
CA ILE A 76 -8.73 -13.01 4.73
C ILE A 76 -8.72 -12.33 6.09
N VAL A 77 -8.42 -11.03 6.10
CA VAL A 77 -8.40 -10.19 7.30
C VAL A 77 -9.53 -9.15 7.20
N ARG A 78 -10.46 -9.15 8.17
CA ARG A 78 -11.57 -8.18 8.23
C ARG A 78 -11.62 -7.40 9.56
N PRO A 79 -10.68 -6.48 9.83
CA PRO A 79 -10.67 -5.75 11.10
C PRO A 79 -11.60 -4.53 11.00
N GLY A 80 -12.90 -4.77 11.20
CA GLY A 80 -13.88 -3.69 11.31
C GLY A 80 -14.04 -2.85 10.03
N ALA A 81 -13.33 -1.72 9.95
CA ALA A 81 -13.53 -0.67 8.94
C ALA A 81 -12.71 -0.84 7.65
N TRP A 82 -11.81 -1.82 7.58
CA TRP A 82 -11.03 -2.12 6.38
C TRP A 82 -11.12 -3.60 6.03
N PHE A 83 -10.86 -3.89 4.76
CA PHE A 83 -10.78 -5.24 4.22
C PHE A 83 -9.36 -5.46 3.72
N SER A 84 -8.78 -6.62 4.01
CA SER A 84 -7.56 -7.07 3.33
C SER A 84 -7.61 -8.56 3.08
N ILE A 85 -7.04 -8.97 1.96
CA ILE A 85 -6.70 -10.36 1.69
C ILE A 85 -5.21 -10.46 1.42
N GLU A 86 -4.61 -11.47 2.01
CA GLU A 86 -3.21 -11.81 1.89
C GLU A 86 -3.07 -13.20 1.23
N PHE A 87 -2.14 -13.32 0.29
CA PHE A 87 -1.74 -14.57 -0.35
C PHE A 87 -0.26 -14.78 -0.04
N SER A 88 0.09 -15.86 0.64
CA SER A 88 1.47 -16.08 1.11
C SER A 88 2.10 -17.29 0.45
N ASP A 89 3.36 -17.14 0.02
CA ASP A 89 4.20 -18.25 -0.41
C ASP A 89 4.56 -19.12 0.82
N PRO A 90 4.23 -20.42 0.85
CA PRO A 90 4.57 -21.27 1.99
C PRO A 90 6.07 -21.62 2.05
N GLU A 91 6.79 -21.47 0.94
CA GLU A 91 8.22 -21.81 0.83
C GLU A 91 9.13 -20.58 0.93
N ARG A 92 8.62 -19.41 0.55
CA ARG A 92 9.37 -18.14 0.52
C ARG A 92 8.75 -17.11 1.43
N ASN A 93 9.53 -16.13 1.87
CA ASN A 93 8.99 -15.04 2.67
C ASN A 93 8.36 -13.96 1.78
N LEU A 94 7.43 -14.34 0.90
CA LEU A 94 6.70 -13.45 0.00
C LEU A 94 5.21 -13.47 0.32
N SER A 95 4.61 -12.31 0.21
CA SER A 95 3.19 -12.11 0.45
C SER A 95 2.64 -11.07 -0.51
N ALA A 96 1.61 -11.46 -1.28
CA ALA A 96 0.81 -10.55 -2.06
C ALA A 96 -0.40 -10.12 -1.25
N MET A 97 -0.81 -8.86 -1.37
CA MET A 97 -1.98 -8.36 -0.66
C MET A 97 -2.84 -7.47 -1.54
N VAL A 98 -4.14 -7.48 -1.25
CA VAL A 98 -5.08 -6.44 -1.65
C VAL A 98 -5.71 -5.89 -0.40
N SER A 99 -5.38 -4.66 -0.05
CA SER A 99 -6.01 -3.91 1.04
C SER A 99 -6.95 -2.85 0.49
N ILE A 100 -8.09 -2.65 1.15
CA ILE A 100 -9.11 -1.68 0.74
C ILE A 100 -9.39 -0.74 1.90
N GLU A 101 -9.22 0.54 1.63
CA GLU A 101 -9.67 1.63 2.48
C GLU A 101 -10.98 2.21 1.96
N TYR A 102 -11.89 2.52 2.88
CA TYR A 102 -13.16 3.17 2.58
C TYR A 102 -13.19 4.57 3.16
N LYS A 103 -13.52 5.58 2.34
CA LYS A 103 -13.76 6.95 2.80
C LYS A 103 -15.26 7.31 2.66
N THR A 104 -15.70 8.35 3.37
CA THR A 104 -17.07 8.85 3.27
C THR A 104 -17.32 9.65 1.99
N GLU A 105 -16.25 10.24 1.46
CA GLU A 105 -16.21 11.06 0.26
C GLU A 105 -15.49 10.33 -0.87
N GLU A 106 -15.59 10.86 -2.08
CA GLU A 106 -14.84 10.34 -3.23
C GLU A 106 -13.34 10.54 -2.98
N ILE A 107 -12.56 9.49 -3.25
CA ILE A 107 -11.13 9.46 -3.07
C ILE A 107 -10.46 10.05 -4.31
N ILE A 108 -9.58 11.01 -4.06
CA ILE A 108 -8.68 11.55 -5.07
C ILE A 108 -7.37 10.77 -4.97
N LEU A 109 -6.96 10.13 -6.06
CA LEU A 109 -5.75 9.29 -6.07
C LEU A 109 -4.51 10.03 -5.54
N ALA A 110 -4.32 11.29 -5.92
CA ALA A 110 -3.19 12.09 -5.47
C ALA A 110 -3.15 12.30 -3.95
N ASP A 111 -4.31 12.48 -3.32
CA ASP A 111 -4.41 12.64 -1.87
C ASP A 111 -4.09 11.31 -1.18
N LEU A 112 -4.64 10.20 -1.67
CA LEU A 112 -4.35 8.85 -1.16
C LEU A 112 -2.85 8.50 -1.27
N VAL A 113 -2.22 8.83 -2.40
CA VAL A 113 -0.78 8.65 -2.61
C VAL A 113 0.02 9.51 -1.63
N SER A 114 -0.38 10.77 -1.41
CA SER A 114 0.30 11.65 -0.46
C SER A 114 0.20 11.13 0.97
N GLU A 115 -0.98 10.69 1.41
CA GLU A 115 -1.19 10.07 2.73
C GLU A 115 -0.30 8.82 2.88
N THR A 116 -0.31 7.94 1.88
CA THR A 116 0.49 6.70 1.90
C THR A 116 1.99 6.98 2.00
N LYS A 117 2.49 7.98 1.27
CA LYS A 117 3.91 8.35 1.29
C LYS A 117 4.31 8.89 2.66
N GLU A 118 3.47 9.71 3.29
CA GLU A 118 3.72 10.20 4.64
C GLU A 118 3.83 9.04 5.65
N GLU A 119 2.94 8.04 5.55
CA GLU A 119 3.00 6.83 6.40
C GLU A 119 4.26 5.99 6.15
N MET A 120 4.65 5.80 4.87
CA MET A 120 5.87 5.08 4.52
C MET A 120 7.13 5.81 4.99
N GLU A 121 7.18 7.13 4.86
CA GLU A 121 8.31 7.94 5.34
C GLU A 121 8.47 7.90 6.86
N ALA A 122 7.39 7.66 7.60
CA ALA A 122 7.43 7.44 9.04
C ALA A 122 7.91 6.03 9.44
N THR A 123 7.99 5.09 8.48
CA THR A 123 8.37 3.70 8.74
C THR A 123 9.88 3.56 8.97
N PRO A 124 10.32 2.79 9.99
CA PRO A 124 11.74 2.53 10.21
C PRO A 124 12.42 1.93 8.98
N GLU A 125 13.62 2.43 8.68
CA GLU A 125 14.47 1.93 7.60
C GLU A 125 13.84 2.04 6.20
N TYR A 126 12.86 2.93 6.05
CA TYR A 126 12.26 3.22 4.75
C TYR A 126 13.28 3.78 3.77
N GLU A 127 13.34 3.17 2.59
CA GLU A 127 14.10 3.64 1.44
C GLU A 127 13.24 3.47 0.19
N LEU A 128 12.92 4.59 -0.45
CA LEU A 128 12.25 4.64 -1.74
C LEU A 128 13.20 4.14 -2.84
N ILE A 129 12.75 3.16 -3.64
CA ILE A 129 13.49 2.61 -4.79
C ILE A 129 12.97 3.22 -6.09
N SER A 130 11.65 3.21 -6.29
CA SER A 130 10.99 3.81 -7.44
C SER A 130 9.56 4.22 -7.12
N GLU A 131 9.05 5.21 -7.84
CA GLU A 131 7.64 5.59 -7.82
C GLU A 131 7.21 6.20 -9.15
N GLY A 132 5.92 6.18 -9.44
CA GLY A 132 5.38 6.86 -10.62
C GLY A 132 4.00 6.38 -11.03
N ASP A 133 3.41 7.09 -11.99
CA ASP A 133 2.15 6.68 -12.61
C ASP A 133 2.34 5.35 -13.34
N VAL A 134 1.41 4.42 -13.14
CA VAL A 134 1.41 3.09 -13.75
C VAL A 134 0.05 2.79 -14.35
N THR A 135 0.02 1.85 -15.29
CA THR A 135 -1.23 1.27 -15.81
C THR A 135 -1.13 -0.25 -15.69
N ILE A 136 -2.03 -0.85 -14.92
CA ILE A 136 -2.07 -2.30 -14.68
C ILE A 136 -3.28 -2.95 -15.35
N GLY A 137 -3.17 -4.25 -15.64
CA GLY A 137 -4.25 -5.06 -16.18
C GLY A 137 -4.91 -4.46 -17.44
N GLU A 138 -6.24 -4.32 -17.41
CA GLU A 138 -7.04 -3.84 -18.55
C GLU A 138 -7.09 -2.29 -18.65
N GLY A 139 -5.96 -1.62 -18.38
CA GLY A 139 -5.84 -0.17 -18.54
C GLY A 139 -6.19 0.64 -17.28
N ILE A 140 -6.08 0.03 -16.09
CA ILE A 140 -6.39 0.69 -14.83
C ILE A 140 -5.22 1.59 -14.45
N SER A 141 -5.44 2.90 -14.39
CA SER A 141 -4.44 3.87 -13.94
C SER A 141 -4.26 3.80 -12.42
N GLY A 142 -3.00 3.83 -11.99
CA GLY A 142 -2.60 3.82 -10.59
C GLY A 142 -1.30 4.57 -10.37
N TYR A 143 -0.82 4.54 -9.13
CA TYR A 143 0.49 5.04 -8.75
C TYR A 143 1.29 3.94 -8.08
N GLU A 144 2.43 3.60 -8.64
CA GLU A 144 3.35 2.61 -8.06
C GLU A 144 4.26 3.28 -7.03
N ILE A 145 4.49 2.58 -5.91
CA ILE A 145 5.57 2.84 -4.97
C ILE A 145 6.30 1.52 -4.72
N ALA A 146 7.59 1.49 -5.00
CA ALA A 146 8.48 0.39 -4.65
C ALA A 146 9.58 0.88 -3.71
N GLY A 147 9.87 0.08 -2.69
CA GLY A 147 10.81 0.46 -1.65
C GLY A 147 11.25 -0.72 -0.80
N LYS A 148 11.94 -0.40 0.29
CA LYS A 148 12.17 -1.32 1.40
C LYS A 148 11.91 -0.61 2.73
N GLY A 149 11.57 -1.37 3.76
CA GLY A 149 11.33 -0.85 5.11
C GLY A 149 10.73 -1.92 6.02
N ASP A 150 10.64 -1.64 7.32
CA ASP A 150 9.92 -2.49 8.27
C ASP A 150 8.45 -2.08 8.39
N LEU A 151 7.59 -2.64 7.53
CA LEU A 151 6.14 -2.38 7.49
C LEU A 151 5.37 -3.01 8.67
N GLY A 152 5.97 -3.05 9.87
CA GLY A 152 5.38 -3.62 11.07
C GLY A 152 5.56 -5.14 11.18
N ALA A 153 6.49 -5.73 10.46
CA ALA A 153 6.84 -7.15 10.59
C ALA A 153 8.00 -7.39 11.58
N GLY A 154 8.65 -6.32 12.06
CA GLY A 154 9.87 -6.41 12.86
C GLY A 154 11.11 -6.76 12.01
N LYS A 155 11.00 -6.62 10.68
CA LYS A 155 12.05 -6.94 9.72
C LYS A 155 11.92 -6.08 8.46
N VAL A 156 13.06 -5.66 7.90
CA VAL A 156 13.08 -4.92 6.64
C VAL A 156 12.79 -5.85 5.48
N GLY A 157 11.66 -5.62 4.80
CA GLY A 157 11.30 -6.27 3.55
C GLY A 157 11.42 -5.30 2.37
N LYS A 158 11.45 -5.84 1.15
CA LYS A 158 11.14 -5.10 -0.07
C LYS A 158 9.63 -5.14 -0.31
N PHE A 159 9.12 -4.11 -0.95
CA PHE A 159 7.74 -4.05 -1.38
C PHE A 159 7.59 -3.33 -2.72
N ARG A 160 6.52 -3.67 -3.45
CA ARG A 160 5.99 -2.94 -4.60
C ARG A 160 4.48 -2.89 -4.45
N PHE A 161 3.93 -1.70 -4.29
CA PHE A 161 2.50 -1.45 -4.21
C PHE A 161 2.05 -0.57 -5.37
N VAL A 162 0.86 -0.87 -5.90
CA VAL A 162 0.10 -0.02 -6.79
C VAL A 162 -1.11 0.49 -6.03
N ILE A 163 -1.20 1.81 -5.94
CA ILE A 163 -2.28 2.53 -5.28
C ILE A 163 -3.31 2.91 -6.35
N LEU A 164 -4.57 2.58 -6.10
CA LEU A 164 -5.69 2.84 -7.01
C LEU A 164 -6.82 3.53 -6.26
N ALA A 165 -7.60 4.35 -6.95
CA ALA A 165 -8.81 4.94 -6.42
C ALA A 165 -10.00 4.61 -7.33
N ARG A 166 -11.12 4.19 -6.73
CA ARG A 166 -12.42 4.03 -7.42
C ARG A 166 -13.52 4.55 -6.50
N GLU A 167 -14.14 5.66 -6.88
CA GLU A 167 -15.17 6.33 -6.08
C GLU A 167 -14.71 6.51 -4.63
N LYS A 168 -15.29 5.80 -3.67
CA LYS A 168 -14.98 5.89 -2.24
C LYS A 168 -14.02 4.80 -1.73
N GLN A 169 -13.41 4.04 -2.64
CA GLN A 169 -12.50 2.94 -2.34
C GLN A 169 -11.08 3.26 -2.78
N GLY A 170 -10.14 3.16 -1.84
CA GLY A 170 -8.71 3.15 -2.09
C GLY A 170 -8.22 1.71 -2.08
N PHE A 171 -7.49 1.28 -3.09
CA PHE A 171 -6.90 -0.06 -3.15
C PHE A 171 -5.39 0.03 -3.06
N PHE A 172 -4.82 -0.85 -2.26
CA PHE A 172 -3.40 -1.10 -2.17
C PHE A 172 -3.15 -2.52 -2.64
N VAL A 173 -2.62 -2.66 -3.86
CA VAL A 173 -2.38 -3.95 -4.49
C VAL A 173 -0.88 -4.12 -4.61
N GLY A 174 -0.31 -5.18 -4.08
CA GLY A 174 1.12 -5.39 -4.26
C GLY A 174 1.69 -6.58 -3.55
N VAL A 175 3.00 -6.67 -3.61
CA VAL A 175 3.77 -7.77 -3.01
C VAL A 175 4.81 -7.18 -2.07
N MET A 176 5.07 -7.88 -0.97
CA MET A 176 6.18 -7.61 -0.08
C MET A 176 6.88 -8.91 0.32
N GLY A 177 8.16 -8.81 0.71
CA GLY A 177 8.90 -9.96 1.19
C GLY A 177 10.36 -9.72 1.49
N GLU A 178 11.09 -10.79 1.78
CA GLU A 178 12.56 -10.73 1.92
C GLU A 178 13.22 -10.25 0.62
N PRO A 179 14.24 -9.37 0.68
CA PRO A 179 14.84 -8.80 -0.52
C PRO A 179 15.31 -9.81 -1.57
N ALA A 180 15.89 -10.94 -1.13
CA ALA A 180 16.42 -11.97 -2.03
C ALA A 180 15.30 -12.76 -2.73
N ASP A 181 14.26 -13.13 -1.98
CA ASP A 181 13.09 -13.83 -2.54
C ASP A 181 12.36 -12.91 -3.52
N PHE A 182 12.22 -11.63 -3.16
CA PHE A 182 11.58 -10.61 -3.99
C PHE A 182 12.28 -10.44 -5.35
N GLU A 183 13.61 -10.32 -5.35
CA GLU A 183 14.40 -10.22 -6.58
C GLU A 183 14.32 -11.50 -7.43
N GLN A 184 14.28 -12.68 -6.80
CA GLN A 184 14.16 -13.94 -7.53
C GLN A 184 12.78 -14.11 -8.20
N GLN A 185 11.74 -13.48 -7.64
CA GLN A 185 10.34 -13.68 -8.04
C GLN A 185 9.75 -12.48 -8.80
N GLU A 186 10.57 -11.60 -9.38
CA GLU A 186 10.09 -10.40 -10.09
C GLU A 186 9.01 -10.72 -11.15
N GLN A 187 9.19 -11.77 -11.95
CA GLN A 187 8.19 -12.18 -12.96
C GLN A 187 6.86 -12.63 -12.33
N THR A 188 6.92 -13.34 -11.20
CA THR A 188 5.73 -13.77 -10.46
C THR A 188 5.02 -12.56 -9.86
N ILE A 189 5.78 -11.60 -9.31
CA ILE A 189 5.28 -10.34 -8.74
C ILE A 189 4.55 -9.52 -9.81
N ASP A 190 5.18 -9.34 -10.97
CA ASP A 190 4.58 -8.61 -12.09
C ASP A 190 3.30 -9.29 -12.55
N ALA A 191 3.30 -10.63 -12.70
CA ALA A 191 2.11 -11.38 -13.08
C ALA A 191 0.95 -11.22 -12.08
N ILE A 192 1.24 -11.23 -10.77
CA ILE A 192 0.23 -11.01 -9.72
C ILE A 192 -0.35 -9.60 -9.84
N ILE A 193 0.50 -8.56 -9.89
CA ILE A 193 0.05 -7.16 -9.94
C ILE A 193 -0.76 -6.89 -11.23
N ASP A 194 -0.26 -7.36 -12.39
CA ASP A 194 -0.93 -7.17 -13.67
C ASP A 194 -2.24 -7.95 -13.82
N SER A 195 -2.41 -9.03 -13.04
CA SER A 195 -3.67 -9.79 -13.04
C SER A 195 -4.82 -9.08 -12.32
N PHE A 196 -4.53 -8.02 -11.55
CA PHE A 196 -5.54 -7.31 -10.79
C PHE A 196 -6.56 -6.64 -11.73
N LYS A 197 -7.85 -6.82 -11.43
CA LYS A 197 -8.95 -6.20 -12.17
C LYS A 197 -9.98 -5.60 -11.23
N LEU A 198 -10.52 -4.46 -11.64
CA LEU A 198 -11.73 -3.89 -11.07
C LEU A 198 -12.94 -4.49 -11.81
N LEU A 199 -13.84 -5.12 -11.06
CA LEU A 199 -15.08 -5.65 -11.62
C LEU A 199 -16.03 -4.49 -11.95
N ALA A 200 -16.72 -4.57 -13.09
CA ALA A 200 -17.66 -3.54 -13.55
C ALA A 200 -18.88 -3.39 -12.64
N THR A 201 -19.26 -4.46 -11.94
CA THR A 201 -20.39 -4.47 -11.02
C THR A 201 -19.89 -4.60 -9.60
N TYR A 202 -20.05 -3.53 -8.84
CA TYR A 202 -19.86 -3.49 -7.40
C TYR A 202 -21.04 -2.74 -6.80
N THR A 203 -21.60 -3.28 -5.72
CA THR A 203 -22.54 -2.52 -4.89
C THR A 203 -21.77 -2.10 -3.67
N PHE A 204 -21.45 -0.80 -3.56
CA PHE A 204 -20.93 -0.26 -2.32
C PHE A 204 -21.96 -0.48 -1.21
N VAL A 205 -21.72 -1.51 -0.42
CA VAL A 205 -22.38 -1.71 0.86
C VAL A 205 -21.43 -1.08 1.88
N PRO A 206 -21.68 0.16 2.34
CA PRO A 206 -20.90 0.69 3.44
C PRO A 206 -20.96 -0.33 4.58
N PRO A 207 -19.83 -0.62 5.26
CA PRO A 207 -19.90 -1.44 6.46
C PRO A 207 -20.97 -0.82 7.36
N PRO A 208 -21.93 -1.62 7.87
CA PRO A 208 -22.94 -1.08 8.75
C PRO A 208 -22.20 -0.37 9.90
N PRO A 209 -22.60 0.87 10.26
CA PRO A 209 -21.98 1.55 11.39
C PRO A 209 -22.02 0.57 12.56
N SER A 210 -20.91 0.44 13.28
CA SER A 210 -20.86 -0.40 14.49
C SER A 210 -22.10 -0.10 15.33
N ALA A 211 -22.72 -1.08 15.97
CA ALA A 211 -23.99 -0.88 16.68
C ALA A 211 -23.87 0.06 17.92
N GLY A 212 -22.71 0.67 18.12
CA GLY A 212 -22.26 1.19 19.39
C GLY A 212 -21.91 0.02 20.30
N GLY A 213 -21.31 0.33 21.42
CA GLY A 213 -20.89 -0.68 22.37
C GLY A 213 -20.51 -0.08 23.69
N THR A 214 -20.18 -0.96 24.62
CA THR A 214 -19.62 -0.57 25.91
C THR A 214 -18.31 -1.31 26.06
N TYR A 215 -17.20 -0.57 25.97
CA TYR A 215 -15.89 -1.08 26.33
C TYR A 215 -15.76 -1.10 27.84
N THR A 216 -15.25 -2.19 28.41
CA THR A 216 -15.01 -2.30 29.86
C THR A 216 -13.58 -2.76 30.11
N SER A 217 -12.78 -1.90 30.75
CA SER A 217 -11.45 -2.26 31.25
C SER A 217 -11.57 -2.77 32.68
N VAL A 218 -11.37 -4.07 32.87
CA VAL A 218 -11.34 -4.69 34.21
C VAL A 218 -10.10 -4.26 34.98
N GLU A 219 -8.95 -4.13 34.30
CA GLU A 219 -7.68 -3.72 34.89
C GLU A 219 -7.77 -2.31 35.50
N HIS A 220 -8.41 -1.37 34.79
CA HIS A 220 -8.51 0.02 35.23
C HIS A 220 -9.87 0.37 35.85
N GLY A 221 -10.80 -0.59 35.93
CA GLY A 221 -12.09 -0.43 36.61
C GLY A 221 -13.03 0.60 35.99
N PHE A 222 -12.94 0.83 34.67
CA PHE A 222 -13.81 1.80 33.97
C PHE A 222 -14.59 1.15 32.82
N SER A 223 -15.65 1.83 32.40
CA SER A 223 -16.50 1.44 31.28
C SER A 223 -16.85 2.67 30.44
N ILE A 224 -16.75 2.56 29.11
CA ILE A 224 -17.05 3.63 28.15
C ILE A 224 -18.09 3.11 27.17
N SER A 225 -19.25 3.76 27.12
CA SER A 225 -20.21 3.55 26.04
C SER A 225 -19.90 4.50 24.88
N TYR A 226 -19.85 3.96 23.68
CA TYR A 226 -19.63 4.71 22.45
C TYR A 226 -20.83 4.56 21.50
N PRO A 227 -21.18 5.63 20.76
CA PRO A 227 -22.34 5.60 19.88
C PRO A 227 -22.08 4.71 18.66
N ALA A 228 -23.15 4.44 17.91
CA ALA A 228 -23.04 3.72 16.66
C ALA A 228 -22.09 4.40 15.67
N GLY A 229 -21.30 3.61 14.95
CA GLY A 229 -20.29 4.07 13.99
C GLY A 229 -18.90 4.32 14.58
N TRP A 230 -18.70 4.18 15.90
CA TRP A 230 -17.37 4.26 16.52
C TRP A 230 -16.76 2.86 16.62
N THR A 231 -15.51 2.73 16.20
CA THR A 231 -14.69 1.52 16.34
C THR A 231 -13.65 1.74 17.41
N GLU A 232 -13.39 0.72 18.23
CA GLU A 232 -12.28 0.74 19.17
C GLU A 232 -10.99 0.83 18.34
N ALA A 233 -10.14 1.81 18.64
CA ALA A 233 -8.83 1.88 18.00
C ALA A 233 -8.09 0.57 18.31
N PRO A 234 -7.47 -0.08 17.31
CA PRO A 234 -6.67 -1.27 17.59
C PRO A 234 -5.64 -0.93 18.66
N PRO A 235 -5.35 -1.85 19.59
CA PRO A 235 -4.36 -1.60 20.63
C PRO A 235 -3.06 -1.19 19.94
N SER A 236 -2.60 0.04 20.22
CA SER A 236 -1.30 0.51 19.77
C SER A 236 -0.26 -0.51 20.25
N ARG A 237 0.54 -1.06 19.33
CA ARG A 237 1.60 -2.00 19.71
C ARG A 237 2.48 -1.34 20.80
N PRO A 238 2.85 -2.10 21.85
CA PRO A 238 3.70 -1.59 22.92
C PRO A 238 5.09 -1.21 22.43
#